data_AF-A0A522TD88-F1
#
_entry.id   AF-A0A522TD88-F1
#
_cell.length_a   1.000
_cell.length_b   1.000
_cell.length_c   1.000
_cell.angle_alpha   90.00
_cell.angle_beta   90.00
_cell.angle_gamma   90.00
#
_symmetry.space_group_name_H-M   'P 1'
#
loop_
_entity.id
_entity.type
_entity.pdbx_description
1 polymer ?
#
loop_
_entity_poly.entity_id
_entity_poly.type
_entity_poly.pdbx_seq_one_letter_code
_entity_poly.pdbx_strand_id
1 'polypeptide(L)'
;MSTITSIAPTGADYNAIFGEALRGGGVSDRLRDRLVREEHAKLQRRGWEKATIVSLLPFPLSVNLGELGTIELAAATPEQPVQTLPLDRYRISMRDLGDGNFTPVSVLPIELAKEVEREYRDTGGVFWYAGEGEPPEQELAATKTRMYAWYRRLYQQGQDAWSRYHQHALLTDRMRDAARALCTTGEIAKLPDWITITRSESDRRDCPMCGESIRSTAKICHFCRAKLAPEQEEK
;
A
#
# COMPACT_ATOMS: atom_id res chain seq x y z
N MET A 1 -16.23 -13.29 -27.49
CA MET A 1 -14.77 -13.49 -27.60
C MET A 1 -14.13 -12.12 -27.57
N SER A 2 -13.86 -11.61 -26.38
CA SER A 2 -13.33 -10.26 -26.19
C SER A 2 -11.90 -10.38 -25.65
N THR A 3 -10.97 -9.89 -26.45
CA THR A 3 -9.53 -9.85 -26.21
C THR A 3 -9.22 -8.95 -25.02
N ILE A 4 -8.72 -9.55 -23.94
CA ILE A 4 -8.20 -8.87 -22.75
C ILE A 4 -6.89 -8.20 -23.14
N THR A 5 -6.88 -6.87 -23.19
CA THR A 5 -5.65 -6.09 -23.32
C THR A 5 -5.06 -5.97 -21.93
N SER A 6 -4.17 -6.90 -21.58
CA SER A 6 -3.33 -6.83 -20.38
C SER A 6 -2.36 -5.65 -20.54
N ILE A 7 -2.65 -4.54 -19.87
CA ILE A 7 -1.66 -3.49 -19.65
C ILE A 7 -0.82 -3.96 -18.47
N ALA A 8 0.23 -4.72 -18.78
CA ALA A 8 1.25 -5.07 -17.80
C ALA A 8 1.84 -3.77 -17.22
N PRO A 9 1.89 -3.57 -15.90
CA PRO A 9 2.71 -2.51 -15.34
C PRO A 9 4.15 -2.81 -15.73
N THR A 10 4.75 -1.90 -16.49
CA THR A 10 6.13 -1.99 -16.93
C THR A 10 7.03 -1.98 -15.70
N GLY A 11 7.39 -3.18 -15.24
CA GLY A 11 8.55 -3.39 -14.41
C GLY A 11 9.76 -2.92 -15.20
N ALA A 12 10.11 -1.65 -15.06
CA ALA A 12 11.43 -1.16 -15.41
C ALA A 12 12.43 -2.18 -14.83
N ASP A 13 13.37 -2.62 -15.65
CA ASP A 13 14.32 -3.66 -15.30
C ASP A 13 15.13 -3.23 -14.07
N TYR A 14 14.64 -3.56 -12.87
CA TYR A 14 15.31 -3.22 -11.61
C TYR A 14 16.72 -3.82 -11.56
N ASN A 15 16.92 -4.95 -12.23
CA ASN A 15 18.22 -5.58 -12.40
C ASN A 15 19.17 -4.78 -13.32
N ALA A 16 18.66 -3.87 -14.16
CA ALA A 16 19.48 -2.99 -14.98
C ALA A 16 20.11 -1.84 -14.17
N ILE A 17 19.52 -1.44 -13.04
CA ILE A 17 20.09 -0.41 -12.15
C ILE A 17 21.46 -0.85 -11.62
N PHE A 18 21.62 -2.14 -11.32
CA PHE A 18 22.92 -2.71 -10.95
C PHE A 18 23.80 -3.07 -12.16
N GLY A 19 23.23 -3.17 -13.37
CA GLY A 19 23.95 -3.51 -14.60
C GLY A 19 24.71 -2.34 -15.23
N GLU A 20 24.18 -1.11 -15.15
CA GLU A 20 24.74 0.06 -15.83
C GLU A 20 25.51 1.05 -14.93
N ALA A 21 25.29 1.05 -13.61
CA ALA A 21 25.78 2.11 -12.72
C ALA A 21 27.28 2.06 -12.34
N LEU A 22 28.08 1.08 -12.79
CA LEU A 22 29.43 0.84 -12.24
C LEU A 22 30.57 0.82 -13.27
N ARG A 23 30.47 1.59 -14.36
CA ARG A 23 31.63 1.88 -15.22
C ARG A 23 32.56 2.90 -14.53
N GLY A 24 33.30 2.45 -13.51
CA GLY A 24 34.28 3.26 -12.78
C GLY A 24 34.76 2.74 -11.43
N GLY A 25 34.19 1.64 -10.93
CA GLY A 25 34.45 1.12 -9.58
C GLY A 25 35.79 0.43 -9.36
N GLY A 26 36.24 0.43 -8.09
CA GLY A 26 37.48 -0.19 -7.63
C GLY A 26 37.44 -1.73 -7.66
N VAL A 27 38.48 -2.40 -7.14
CA VAL A 27 38.57 -3.88 -7.10
C VAL A 27 37.39 -4.50 -6.34
N SER A 28 36.93 -3.85 -5.26
CA SER A 28 35.76 -4.25 -4.48
C SER A 28 34.46 -4.25 -5.31
N ASP A 29 34.27 -3.25 -6.16
CA ASP A 29 33.06 -3.11 -6.97
C ASP A 29 33.02 -4.18 -8.06
N ARG A 30 34.17 -4.47 -8.68
CA ARG A 30 34.29 -5.56 -9.66
C ARG A 30 34.00 -6.93 -9.05
N LEU A 31 34.44 -7.15 -7.80
CA LEU A 31 34.13 -8.38 -7.08
C LEU A 31 32.63 -8.48 -6.79
N ARG A 32 32.01 -7.38 -6.34
CA ARG A 32 30.56 -7.30 -6.11
C ARG A 32 29.77 -7.61 -7.38
N ASP A 33 30.10 -6.96 -8.49
CA ASP A 33 29.46 -7.17 -9.79
C ASP A 33 29.58 -8.62 -10.25
N ARG A 34 30.76 -9.21 -10.06
CA ARG A 34 31.00 -10.62 -10.38
C ARG A 34 30.09 -11.53 -9.56
N LEU A 35 29.99 -11.32 -8.25
CA LEU A 35 29.14 -12.12 -7.37
C LEU A 35 27.66 -12.00 -7.75
N VAL A 36 27.18 -10.78 -8.05
CA VAL A 36 25.80 -10.53 -8.50
C VAL A 36 25.53 -11.25 -9.82
N ARG A 37 26.43 -11.18 -10.80
CA ARG A 37 26.30 -11.91 -12.07
C ARG A 37 26.32 -13.43 -11.89
N GLU A 38 27.18 -13.93 -11.02
CA GLU A 38 27.22 -15.36 -10.67
C GLU A 38 25.89 -15.81 -10.06
N GLU A 39 25.28 -14.99 -9.19
CA GLU A 39 23.98 -15.27 -8.58
C GLU A 39 22.84 -15.22 -9.61
N HIS A 40 22.82 -14.23 -10.50
CA HIS A 40 21.91 -14.21 -11.65
C HIS A 40 22.04 -15.49 -12.48
N ALA A 41 23.26 -15.91 -12.82
CA ALA A 41 23.49 -17.12 -13.61
C ALA A 41 23.08 -18.41 -12.88
N LYS A 42 23.17 -18.45 -11.54
CA LYS A 42 22.63 -19.57 -10.74
C LYS A 42 21.11 -19.61 -10.82
N LEU A 43 20.44 -18.48 -10.62
CA LEU A 43 18.97 -18.39 -10.66
C LEU A 43 18.41 -18.71 -12.05
N GLN A 44 19.05 -18.21 -13.11
CA GLN A 44 18.66 -18.53 -14.49
C GLN A 44 18.78 -20.03 -14.81
N ARG A 45 19.79 -20.71 -14.27
CA ARG A 45 19.95 -22.17 -14.44
C ARG A 45 18.96 -22.99 -13.61
N ARG A 46 18.69 -22.55 -12.38
CA ARG A 46 17.78 -23.24 -11.45
C ARG A 46 16.30 -23.01 -11.82
N GLY A 47 16.00 -21.87 -12.41
CA GLY A 47 14.65 -21.33 -12.48
C GLY A 47 14.15 -20.88 -11.10
N TRP A 48 12.97 -20.27 -11.08
CA TRP A 48 12.28 -19.89 -9.88
C TRP A 48 10.77 -20.03 -10.08
N GLU A 49 10.06 -20.22 -8.97
CA GLU A 49 8.61 -20.27 -8.97
C GLU A 49 8.04 -18.85 -8.96
N LYS A 50 7.04 -18.63 -9.82
CA LYS A 50 6.31 -17.37 -9.88
C LYS A 50 5.32 -17.26 -8.72
N ALA A 51 4.88 -16.07 -8.41
CA ALA A 51 3.83 -15.85 -7.42
C ALA A 51 2.83 -14.83 -7.95
N THR A 52 1.58 -14.91 -7.56
CA THR A 52 0.57 -13.90 -7.89
C THR A 52 -0.01 -13.33 -6.61
N ILE A 53 0.08 -12.01 -6.45
CA ILE A 53 -0.58 -11.27 -5.37
C ILE A 53 -2.02 -10.99 -5.79
N VAL A 54 -2.95 -11.08 -4.85
CA VAL A 54 -4.37 -10.81 -5.06
C VAL A 54 -4.86 -9.80 -4.02
N SER A 55 -5.58 -8.78 -4.47
CA SER A 55 -6.19 -7.75 -3.61
C SER A 55 -7.67 -7.57 -3.91
N LEU A 56 -8.46 -7.50 -2.85
CA LEU A 56 -9.90 -7.16 -2.88
C LEU A 56 -10.16 -5.76 -2.29
N LEU A 57 -9.10 -5.03 -1.95
CA LEU A 57 -9.19 -3.77 -1.24
C LEU A 57 -9.56 -2.62 -2.20
N PRO A 58 -10.44 -1.68 -1.79
CA PRO A 58 -10.90 -0.57 -2.62
C PRO A 58 -9.90 0.57 -2.68
N PHE A 59 -8.62 0.27 -2.46
CA PHE A 59 -7.53 1.22 -2.44
C PHE A 59 -6.24 0.58 -2.93
N PRO A 60 -5.33 1.38 -3.51
CA PRO A 60 -4.10 0.84 -4.06
C PRO A 60 -3.21 0.31 -2.95
N LEU A 61 -2.48 -0.76 -3.25
CA LEU A 61 -1.38 -1.26 -2.44
C LEU A 61 -0.08 -0.62 -2.92
N SER A 62 0.77 -0.22 -1.98
CA SER A 62 2.13 0.22 -2.27
C SER A 62 3.03 -0.24 -1.13
N VAL A 63 3.91 -1.19 -1.42
CA VAL A 63 4.88 -1.74 -0.46
C VAL A 63 6.27 -1.36 -0.91
N ASN A 64 6.95 -0.55 -0.11
CA ASN A 64 8.34 -0.20 -0.33
C ASN A 64 9.26 -1.26 0.29
N LEU A 65 10.02 -1.96 -0.54
CA LEU A 65 10.96 -3.01 -0.12
C LEU A 65 12.41 -2.51 -0.06
N GLY A 66 12.61 -1.21 0.15
CA GLY A 66 13.92 -0.58 0.23
C GLY A 66 14.66 -0.67 -1.10
N GLU A 67 15.88 -1.23 -1.07
CA GLU A 67 16.71 -1.41 -2.27
C GLU A 67 16.13 -2.40 -3.29
N LEU A 68 15.16 -3.22 -2.87
CA LEU A 68 14.44 -4.10 -3.79
C LEU A 68 13.38 -3.33 -4.58
N GLY A 69 13.12 -2.06 -4.29
CA GLY A 69 12.13 -1.24 -4.99
C GLY A 69 10.70 -1.42 -4.47
N THR A 70 9.74 -0.89 -5.20
CA THR A 70 8.33 -0.85 -4.77
C THR A 70 7.50 -1.90 -5.49
N ILE A 71 6.49 -2.44 -4.81
CA ILE A 71 5.42 -3.25 -5.39
C ILE A 71 4.13 -2.46 -5.29
N GLU A 72 3.46 -2.27 -6.42
CA GLU A 72 2.22 -1.50 -6.52
C GLU A 72 1.13 -2.34 -7.15
N LEU A 73 -0.07 -2.27 -6.58
CA LEU A 73 -1.26 -2.92 -7.12
C LEU A 73 -2.43 -1.94 -7.05
N ALA A 74 -3.17 -1.82 -8.14
CA ALA A 74 -4.32 -0.92 -8.22
C ALA A 74 -5.42 -1.28 -7.21
N ALA A 75 -6.28 -0.31 -6.92
CA ALA A 75 -7.48 -0.53 -6.12
C ALA A 75 -8.47 -1.46 -6.84
N ALA A 76 -9.16 -2.31 -6.08
CA ALA A 76 -10.33 -3.02 -6.58
C ALA A 76 -11.47 -2.02 -6.85
N THR A 77 -12.13 -2.18 -7.99
CA THR A 77 -13.29 -1.35 -8.40
C THR A 77 -14.54 -2.22 -8.49
N PRO A 78 -15.76 -1.63 -8.55
CA PRO A 78 -16.97 -2.41 -8.77
C PRO A 78 -16.94 -3.26 -10.05
N GLU A 79 -16.28 -2.76 -11.09
CA GLU A 79 -16.10 -3.46 -12.38
C GLU A 79 -15.04 -4.56 -12.28
N GLN A 80 -14.00 -4.33 -11.48
CA GLN A 80 -12.92 -5.28 -11.24
C GLN A 80 -12.70 -5.48 -9.73
N PRO A 81 -13.53 -6.33 -9.08
CA PRO A 81 -13.52 -6.51 -7.63
C PRO A 81 -12.33 -7.32 -7.12
N VAL A 82 -11.57 -7.93 -8.02
CA VAL A 82 -10.37 -8.71 -7.72
C VAL A 82 -9.24 -8.18 -8.60
N GLN A 83 -8.19 -7.67 -7.96
CA GLN A 83 -6.97 -7.23 -8.61
C GLN A 83 -5.89 -8.29 -8.42
N THR A 84 -5.13 -8.57 -9.48
CA THR A 84 -4.04 -9.53 -9.46
C THR A 84 -2.75 -8.92 -9.98
N LEU A 85 -1.64 -9.29 -9.36
CA LEU A 85 -0.30 -8.90 -9.79
C LEU A 85 0.60 -10.13 -9.88
N PRO A 86 0.89 -10.64 -11.08
CA PRO A 86 1.89 -11.68 -11.25
C PRO A 86 3.29 -11.12 -11.00
N LEU A 87 4.05 -11.83 -10.17
CA LEU A 87 5.46 -11.61 -9.91
C LEU A 87 6.23 -12.74 -10.60
N ASP A 88 6.89 -12.40 -11.69
CA ASP A 88 7.64 -13.32 -12.55
C ASP A 88 9.16 -13.12 -12.46
N ARG A 89 9.62 -12.04 -11.82
CA ARG A 89 11.03 -11.68 -11.70
C ARG A 89 11.50 -11.73 -10.25
N TYR A 90 12.63 -12.38 -10.03
CA TYR A 90 13.38 -12.26 -8.78
C TYR A 90 14.10 -10.91 -8.71
N ARG A 91 14.51 -10.54 -7.50
CA ARG A 91 15.32 -9.36 -7.20
C ARG A 91 16.58 -9.80 -6.47
N ILE A 92 17.64 -8.98 -6.50
CA ILE A 92 18.88 -9.24 -5.76
C ILE A 92 19.12 -8.06 -4.82
N SER A 93 19.33 -8.39 -3.54
CA SER A 93 19.74 -7.47 -2.48
C SER A 93 21.22 -7.72 -2.15
N MET A 94 21.90 -6.71 -1.59
CA MET A 94 23.26 -6.86 -1.11
C MET A 94 23.27 -6.91 0.42
N ARG A 95 23.63 -8.06 0.99
CA ARG A 95 23.83 -8.19 2.42
C ARG A 95 25.25 -7.76 2.79
N ASP A 96 25.36 -6.75 3.64
CA ASP A 96 26.62 -6.35 4.27
C ASP A 96 26.98 -7.32 5.40
N LEU A 97 28.20 -7.85 5.36
CA LEU A 97 28.75 -8.75 6.38
C LEU A 97 29.80 -8.04 7.27
N GLY A 98 30.04 -6.74 7.07
CA GLY A 98 31.09 -5.97 7.74
C GLY A 98 32.41 -5.96 6.97
N ASP A 99 33.31 -5.04 7.33
CA ASP A 99 34.65 -4.89 6.76
C ASP A 99 34.69 -4.76 5.23
N GLY A 100 33.64 -4.19 4.63
CA GLY A 100 33.52 -4.03 3.18
C GLY A 100 33.20 -5.33 2.44
N ASN A 101 32.82 -6.41 3.14
CA ASN A 101 32.38 -7.66 2.55
C ASN A 101 30.87 -7.65 2.31
N PHE A 102 30.47 -7.91 1.06
CA PHE A 102 29.07 -7.97 0.67
C PHE A 102 28.77 -9.28 -0.04
N THR A 103 27.61 -9.85 0.25
CA THR A 103 27.12 -11.08 -0.38
C THR A 103 25.77 -10.82 -1.04
N PRO A 104 25.58 -11.16 -2.32
CA PRO A 104 24.28 -11.04 -2.97
C PRO A 104 23.29 -12.03 -2.33
N VAL A 105 22.07 -11.56 -2.10
CA VAL A 105 20.96 -12.35 -1.60
C VAL A 105 19.84 -12.29 -2.63
N SER A 106 19.50 -13.43 -3.21
CA SER A 106 18.36 -13.56 -4.10
C SER A 106 17.06 -13.46 -3.30
N VAL A 107 16.12 -12.65 -3.78
CA VAL A 107 14.76 -12.55 -3.26
C VAL A 107 13.80 -13.02 -4.35
N LEU A 108 13.17 -14.17 -4.11
CA LEU A 108 12.29 -14.83 -5.09
C LEU A 108 10.89 -14.19 -5.12
N PRO A 109 10.12 -14.34 -6.21
CA PRO A 109 8.76 -13.82 -6.29
C PRO A 109 7.85 -14.22 -5.13
N ILE A 110 7.96 -15.46 -4.64
CA ILE A 110 7.22 -15.94 -3.48
C ILE A 110 7.58 -15.17 -2.20
N GLU A 111 8.86 -14.83 -2.02
CA GLU A 111 9.30 -14.07 -0.86
C GLU A 111 8.76 -12.64 -0.94
N LEU A 112 8.84 -12.01 -2.12
CA LEU A 112 8.24 -10.70 -2.37
C LEU A 112 6.72 -10.70 -2.08
N ALA A 113 6.01 -11.72 -2.53
CA ALA A 113 4.56 -11.85 -2.30
C ALA A 113 4.21 -11.99 -0.81
N LYS A 114 5.01 -12.78 -0.05
CA LYS A 114 4.87 -12.91 1.40
C LYS A 114 5.08 -11.59 2.13
N GLU A 115 6.02 -10.77 1.69
CA GLU A 115 6.24 -9.43 2.27
C GLU A 115 5.03 -8.52 2.07
N VAL A 116 4.41 -8.55 0.88
CA VAL A 116 3.19 -7.77 0.62
C VAL A 116 2.02 -8.26 1.45
N GLU A 117 1.80 -9.57 1.54
CA GLU A 117 0.77 -10.13 2.42
C GLU A 117 1.01 -9.77 3.89
N ARG A 118 2.28 -9.78 4.34
CA ARG A 118 2.64 -9.43 5.71
C ARG A 118 2.31 -7.97 6.02
N GLU A 119 2.62 -7.05 5.12
CA GLU A 119 2.35 -5.61 5.29
C GLU A 119 0.84 -5.32 5.42
N TYR A 120 0.01 -6.03 4.66
CA TYR A 120 -1.44 -5.84 4.65
C TYR A 120 -2.23 -6.85 5.49
N ARG A 121 -1.55 -7.67 6.30
CA ARG A 121 -2.15 -8.77 7.07
C ARG A 121 -3.38 -8.34 7.87
N ASP A 122 -3.31 -7.20 8.53
CA ASP A 122 -4.37 -6.73 9.43
C ASP A 122 -5.64 -6.27 8.72
N THR A 123 -5.53 -5.92 7.43
CA THR A 123 -6.67 -5.55 6.58
C THR A 123 -7.48 -6.78 6.13
N GLY A 124 -6.83 -7.95 6.05
CA GLY A 124 -7.44 -9.21 5.65
C GLY A 124 -7.86 -9.31 4.17
N GLY A 125 -7.61 -8.29 3.34
CA GLY A 125 -8.05 -8.22 1.95
C GLY A 125 -6.99 -8.59 0.89
N VAL A 126 -5.84 -9.10 1.33
CA VAL A 126 -4.70 -9.45 0.48
C VAL A 126 -4.25 -10.87 0.77
N PHE A 127 -3.92 -11.62 -0.27
CA PHE A 127 -3.24 -12.91 -0.19
C PHE A 127 -2.38 -13.14 -1.44
N TRP A 128 -1.63 -14.23 -1.48
CA TRP A 128 -0.90 -14.66 -2.67
C TRP A 128 -1.02 -16.16 -2.88
N TYR A 129 -0.71 -16.62 -4.09
CA TYR A 129 -0.57 -18.03 -4.42
C TYR A 129 0.57 -18.25 -5.42
N ALA A 130 1.06 -19.49 -5.51
CA ALA A 130 2.16 -19.85 -6.40
C ALA A 130 1.70 -20.00 -7.86
N GLY A 131 2.52 -19.53 -8.79
CA GLY A 131 2.26 -19.58 -10.23
C GLY A 131 1.55 -18.35 -10.79
N GLU A 132 1.22 -18.45 -12.07
CA GLU A 132 0.40 -17.49 -12.82
C GLU A 132 -0.91 -18.19 -13.18
N GLY A 133 -2.05 -17.65 -12.76
CA GLY A 133 -3.32 -18.30 -13.02
C GLY A 133 -4.52 -17.51 -12.52
N GLU A 134 -5.63 -18.22 -12.35
CA GLU A 134 -6.80 -17.68 -11.66
C GLU A 134 -6.63 -17.88 -10.14
N PRO A 135 -7.02 -16.90 -9.31
CA PRO A 135 -6.94 -17.04 -7.87
C PRO A 135 -7.79 -18.21 -7.38
N PRO A 136 -7.29 -19.04 -6.46
CA PRO A 136 -8.08 -20.14 -5.89
C PRO A 136 -9.37 -19.63 -5.25
N GLU A 137 -10.52 -20.18 -5.67
CA GLU A 137 -11.85 -19.73 -5.22
C GLU A 137 -12.00 -19.81 -3.69
N GLN A 138 -11.43 -20.85 -3.07
CA GLN A 138 -11.44 -21.03 -1.62
C GLN A 138 -10.68 -19.90 -0.90
N GLU A 139 -9.53 -19.48 -1.43
CA GLU A 139 -8.73 -18.38 -0.87
C GLU A 139 -9.39 -17.02 -1.11
N LEU A 140 -10.05 -16.82 -2.25
CA LEU A 140 -10.86 -15.64 -2.51
C LEU A 140 -11.99 -15.50 -1.49
N ALA A 141 -12.74 -16.58 -1.24
CA ALA A 141 -13.83 -16.59 -0.27
C ALA A 141 -13.32 -16.35 1.17
N ALA A 142 -12.22 -16.99 1.56
CA ALA A 142 -11.60 -16.80 2.87
C ALA A 142 -11.09 -15.36 3.05
N THR A 143 -10.43 -14.80 2.04
CA THR A 143 -9.92 -13.42 2.06
C THR A 143 -11.07 -12.42 2.12
N LYS A 144 -12.13 -12.61 1.33
CA LYS A 144 -13.34 -11.79 1.41
C LYS A 144 -13.90 -11.80 2.84
N THR A 145 -14.00 -12.96 3.47
CA THR A 145 -14.47 -13.08 4.86
C THR A 145 -13.60 -12.30 5.84
N ARG A 146 -12.26 -12.43 5.74
CA ARG A 146 -11.31 -11.68 6.59
C ARG A 146 -11.42 -10.17 6.39
N MET A 147 -11.52 -9.72 5.13
CA MET A 147 -11.68 -8.31 4.78
C MET A 147 -12.96 -7.72 5.37
N TYR A 148 -14.11 -8.40 5.24
CA TYR A 148 -15.36 -7.91 5.82
C TYR A 148 -15.34 -7.92 7.36
N ALA A 149 -14.62 -8.86 7.99
CA ALA A 149 -14.39 -8.81 9.44
C ALA A 149 -13.58 -7.57 9.85
N TRP A 150 -12.58 -7.16 9.05
CA TRP A 150 -11.87 -5.90 9.26
C TRP A 150 -12.76 -4.67 9.04
N TYR A 151 -13.61 -4.66 8.02
CA TYR A 151 -14.58 -3.58 7.81
C TYR A 151 -15.55 -3.40 8.96
N ARG A 152 -16.08 -4.49 9.54
CA ARG A 152 -16.93 -4.41 10.73
C ARG A 152 -16.21 -3.75 11.90
N ARG A 153 -14.93 -4.08 12.11
CA ARG A 153 -14.10 -3.45 13.15
C ARG A 153 -13.92 -1.95 12.89
N LEU A 154 -13.57 -1.56 11.66
CA LEU A 154 -13.41 -0.14 11.29
C LEU A 154 -14.71 0.66 11.42
N TYR A 155 -15.82 0.08 10.96
CA TYR A 155 -17.13 0.69 11.09
C TYR A 155 -17.49 0.94 12.55
N GLN A 156 -17.28 -0.05 13.42
CA GLN A 156 -17.54 0.12 14.85
C GLN A 156 -16.65 1.21 15.48
N GLN A 157 -15.36 1.26 15.12
CA GLN A 157 -14.47 2.34 15.58
C GLN A 157 -14.96 3.72 15.14
N GLY A 158 -15.42 3.84 13.89
CA GLY A 158 -16.01 5.08 13.37
C GLY A 158 -17.28 5.49 14.13
N GLN A 159 -18.17 4.53 14.42
CA GLN A 159 -19.37 4.77 15.20
C GLN A 159 -19.07 5.18 16.64
N ASP A 160 -18.11 4.52 17.29
CA ASP A 160 -17.69 4.86 18.66
C ASP A 160 -17.07 6.26 18.72
N ALA A 161 -16.23 6.61 17.73
CA ALA A 161 -15.62 7.94 17.64
C ALA A 161 -16.67 9.03 17.41
N TRP A 162 -17.63 8.78 16.52
CA TRP A 162 -18.71 9.73 16.24
C TRP A 162 -19.63 9.91 17.44
N SER A 163 -20.15 8.82 18.01
CA SER A 163 -21.08 8.87 19.13
C SER A 163 -20.51 9.57 20.37
N ARG A 164 -19.21 9.40 20.64
CA ARG A 164 -18.56 9.99 21.82
C ARG A 164 -18.13 11.44 21.61
N TYR A 165 -17.56 11.76 20.45
CA TYR A 165 -16.84 13.02 20.26
C TYR A 165 -17.43 13.91 19.17
N HIS A 166 -18.19 13.36 18.21
CA HIS A 166 -18.62 14.05 17.00
C HIS A 166 -17.45 14.78 16.29
N GLN A 167 -16.24 14.22 16.36
CA GLN A 167 -15.02 14.83 15.84
C GLN A 167 -14.61 14.21 14.51
N HIS A 168 -14.64 15.00 13.44
CA HIS A 168 -14.26 14.58 12.09
C HIS A 168 -12.81 14.12 11.97
N ALA A 169 -11.92 14.68 12.79
CA ALA A 169 -10.50 14.34 12.80
C ALA A 169 -10.22 12.88 13.18
N LEU A 170 -11.16 12.23 13.89
CA LEU A 170 -11.03 10.83 14.29
C LEU A 170 -11.57 9.85 13.23
N LEU A 171 -12.23 10.36 12.18
CA LEU A 171 -12.85 9.57 11.13
C LEU A 171 -11.93 9.48 9.92
N THR A 172 -11.35 8.29 9.74
CA THR A 172 -10.45 8.01 8.62
C THR A 172 -11.23 7.65 7.35
N ASP A 173 -10.61 7.83 6.19
CA ASP A 173 -11.23 7.43 4.91
C ASP A 173 -11.49 5.93 4.86
N ARG A 174 -10.65 5.13 5.53
CA ARG A 174 -10.87 3.68 5.67
C ARG A 174 -12.16 3.34 6.42
N MET A 175 -12.52 4.12 7.44
CA MET A 175 -13.80 3.94 8.14
C MET A 175 -14.98 4.28 7.23
N ARG A 176 -14.85 5.32 6.39
CA ARG A 176 -15.87 5.69 5.40
C ARG A 176 -16.02 4.61 4.33
N ASP A 177 -14.91 4.09 3.81
CA ASP A 177 -14.91 3.01 2.82
C ASP A 177 -15.53 1.71 3.37
N ALA A 178 -15.19 1.35 4.62
CA ALA A 178 -15.79 0.21 5.30
C ALA A 178 -17.31 0.36 5.45
N ALA A 179 -17.79 1.55 5.84
CA ALA A 179 -19.21 1.82 5.96
C ALA A 179 -19.94 1.76 4.61
N ARG A 180 -19.34 2.29 3.52
CA ARG A 180 -19.88 2.14 2.16
C ARG A 180 -19.97 0.67 1.76
N ALA A 181 -18.91 -0.10 1.98
CA ALA A 181 -18.87 -1.52 1.65
C ALA A 181 -19.94 -2.32 2.39
N LEU A 182 -20.10 -2.10 3.70
CA LEU A 182 -21.11 -2.77 4.52
C LEU A 182 -22.54 -2.37 4.15
N CYS A 183 -22.75 -1.14 3.67
CA CYS A 183 -24.06 -0.69 3.20
C CYS A 183 -24.42 -1.37 1.87
N THR A 184 -23.45 -1.46 0.95
CA THR A 184 -23.63 -2.14 -0.34
C THR A 184 -23.94 -3.63 -0.16
N THR A 185 -23.35 -4.29 0.85
CA THR A 185 -23.69 -5.69 1.16
C THR A 185 -25.00 -5.88 1.91
N GLY A 186 -25.64 -4.79 2.34
CA GLY A 186 -26.87 -4.83 3.14
C GLY A 186 -26.67 -5.21 4.60
N GLU A 187 -25.42 -5.27 5.10
CA GLU A 187 -25.16 -5.50 6.53
C GLU A 187 -25.56 -4.30 7.40
N ILE A 188 -25.51 -3.10 6.82
CA ILE A 188 -26.10 -1.89 7.41
C ILE A 188 -27.16 -1.31 6.49
N ALA A 189 -28.27 -0.86 7.06
CA ALA A 189 -29.43 -0.41 6.30
C ALA A 189 -29.24 0.96 5.63
N LYS A 190 -28.44 1.84 6.25
CA LYS A 190 -28.20 3.21 5.80
C LYS A 190 -26.77 3.63 6.13
N LEU A 191 -26.19 4.44 5.24
CA LEU A 191 -24.94 5.13 5.50
C LEU A 191 -25.05 6.05 6.72
N PRO A 192 -24.08 6.02 7.66
CA PRO A 192 -24.04 6.94 8.78
C PRO A 192 -23.83 8.40 8.34
N ASP A 193 -24.33 9.32 9.14
CA ASP A 193 -24.26 10.77 8.86
C ASP A 193 -22.82 11.30 8.71
N TRP A 194 -21.86 10.63 9.34
CA TRP A 194 -20.46 11.02 9.33
C TRP A 194 -19.69 10.66 8.04
N ILE A 195 -20.31 9.97 7.08
CA ILE A 195 -19.68 9.65 5.78
C ILE A 195 -19.49 10.88 4.90
N THR A 196 -20.48 11.77 4.87
CA THR A 196 -20.47 12.94 3.99
C THR A 196 -19.63 14.08 4.53
N ILE A 197 -19.28 14.03 5.82
CA ILE A 197 -18.59 15.14 6.46
C ILE A 197 -17.08 15.03 6.19
N THR A 198 -16.60 15.92 5.33
CA THR A 198 -15.21 15.95 4.85
C THR A 198 -14.34 16.76 5.81
N ARG A 199 -13.01 16.51 5.80
CA ARG A 199 -12.05 17.26 6.64
C ARG A 199 -12.02 18.76 6.27
N SER A 200 -12.42 19.12 5.06
CA SER A 200 -12.66 20.49 4.58
C SER A 200 -13.84 21.19 5.28
N GLU A 201 -14.76 20.45 5.87
CA GLU A 201 -15.84 20.97 6.73
C GLU A 201 -15.47 20.89 8.21
N SER A 202 -14.25 20.45 8.54
CA SER A 202 -13.79 20.57 9.92
C SER A 202 -13.60 22.05 10.24
N ASP A 203 -14.15 22.50 11.37
CA ASP A 203 -13.93 23.84 11.92
C ASP A 203 -12.48 24.03 12.39
N ARG A 204 -11.48 23.46 11.71
CA ARG A 204 -10.07 23.57 12.06
C ARG A 204 -9.22 23.89 10.85
N ARG A 205 -8.27 24.80 11.06
CA ARG A 205 -7.25 25.22 10.09
C ARG A 205 -5.89 25.22 10.78
N ASP A 206 -4.82 25.24 10.00
CA ASP A 206 -3.48 25.37 10.57
C ASP A 206 -3.17 26.84 10.86
N CYS A 207 -2.50 27.09 11.98
CA CYS A 207 -2.05 28.42 12.34
C CYS A 207 -1.00 28.89 11.32
N PRO A 208 -1.19 30.03 10.63
CA PRO A 208 -0.25 30.52 9.62
C PRO A 208 1.12 30.90 10.20
N MET A 209 1.22 31.07 11.54
CA MET A 209 2.47 31.45 12.20
C MET A 209 3.27 30.25 12.73
N CYS A 210 2.61 29.16 13.13
CA CYS A 210 3.29 28.05 13.81
C CYS A 210 2.87 26.65 13.36
N GLY A 211 1.93 26.54 12.42
CA GLY A 211 1.46 25.25 11.89
C GLY A 211 0.58 24.43 12.84
N GLU A 212 0.25 24.95 14.02
CA GLU A 212 -0.60 24.23 14.99
C GLU A 212 -2.06 24.20 14.54
N SER A 213 -2.76 23.08 14.77
CA SER A 213 -4.17 22.94 14.40
C SER A 213 -5.07 23.72 15.36
N ILE A 214 -5.78 24.72 14.83
CA ILE A 214 -6.63 25.65 15.58
C ILE A 214 -8.05 25.63 15.04
N ARG A 215 -9.03 26.14 15.79
CA ARG A 215 -10.40 26.31 15.24
C ARG A 215 -10.39 27.34 14.10
N SER A 216 -11.17 27.13 13.04
CA SER A 216 -11.35 28.06 11.92
C SER A 216 -11.75 29.45 12.41
N THR A 217 -12.69 29.50 13.36
CA THR A 217 -13.19 30.70 14.04
C THR A 217 -12.23 31.30 15.09
N ALA A 218 -11.07 30.69 15.36
CA ALA A 218 -10.14 31.19 16.36
C ALA A 218 -9.50 32.52 15.93
N LYS A 219 -9.68 33.56 16.75
CA LYS A 219 -9.03 34.87 16.58
C LYS A 219 -7.60 34.92 17.13
N ILE A 220 -7.24 33.97 17.99
CA ILE A 220 -5.93 33.87 18.63
C ILE A 220 -5.53 32.39 18.66
N CYS A 221 -4.30 32.09 18.22
CA CYS A 221 -3.75 30.74 18.32
C CYS A 221 -3.50 30.39 19.80
N HIS A 222 -3.98 29.24 20.27
CA HIS A 222 -3.78 28.83 21.67
C HIS A 222 -2.32 28.50 22.00
N PHE A 223 -1.54 28.09 20.99
CA PHE A 223 -0.14 27.68 21.15
C PHE A 223 0.82 28.88 21.08
N CYS A 224 0.92 29.53 19.91
CA CYS A 224 1.86 30.64 19.72
C CYS A 224 1.30 32.02 20.10
N ARG A 225 0.01 32.11 20.47
CA ARG A 225 -0.69 33.36 20.82
C ARG A 225 -0.74 34.42 19.72
N ALA A 226 -0.38 34.08 18.48
CA ALA A 226 -0.54 34.97 17.34
C ALA A 226 -2.01 35.34 17.15
N LYS A 227 -2.26 36.62 16.86
CA LYS A 227 -3.58 37.12 16.45
C LYS A 227 -3.81 36.73 14.99
N LEU A 228 -4.93 36.10 14.73
CA LEU A 228 -5.28 35.52 13.44
C LEU A 228 -6.33 36.42 12.79
N ALA A 229 -6.11 36.82 11.53
CA ALA A 229 -7.10 37.55 10.77
C ALA A 229 -8.34 36.64 10.52
N PRO A 230 -9.55 37.21 10.51
CA PRO A 230 -10.72 36.50 10.01
C PRO A 230 -10.51 36.18 8.53
N GLU A 231 -10.80 34.93 8.15
CA GLU A 231 -10.80 34.49 6.75
C GLU A 231 -11.82 35.34 5.99
N GLN A 232 -11.42 35.94 4.88
CA GLN A 232 -12.31 36.77 4.07
C GLN A 232 -13.35 35.84 3.44
N GLU A 233 -14.62 36.01 3.81
CA GLU A 233 -15.74 35.38 3.10
C GLU A 233 -15.80 35.96 1.68
N GLU A 234 -15.22 35.25 0.71
CA GLU A 234 -15.51 35.50 -0.70
C GLU A 234 -16.97 35.10 -0.96
N LYS A 235 -17.76 36.11 -1.34
CA LYS A 235 -19.20 36.03 -1.64
C LYS A 235 -19.46 35.51 -3.04
#